data_AF-A0A316TD26-F1
#
_entry.id   AF-A0A316TD26-F1
#
_cell.length_a   1.000
_cell.length_b   1.000
_cell.length_c   1.000
_cell.angle_alpha   90.00
_cell.angle_beta   90.00
_cell.angle_gamma   90.00
#
_symmetry.space_group_name_H-M   'P 1'
#
loop_
_entity.id
_entity.type
_entity.pdbx_description
1 polymer ?
#
loop_
_entity_poly.entity_id
_entity_poly.type
_entity_poly.pdbx_seq_one_letter_code
_entity_poly.pdbx_strand_id
1 'polypeptide(L)'
;MANESEVPPSDWLPDARAPRGGSASEEQRDQPPYVRILVVYGSVLATGMGLAWAFLAMRAVAGVGGSCGSDGTYVAAAPCPDGSWLIAIGIPLMLIAMFVGSGVGMSIGAPALLLPMWGLLFGSLGWNFLEFGFGVGANEVDVGFIVCGVLFWAMALPAWWAMAVALKKNVRQKLGLQKPEKVSKKVAKERAAMWKGGSLEGSLWWWLIYTVLLAGGALFGAAIYAAAA
;
A
#
# COMPACT_ATOMS: atom_id res chain seq x y z
N MET A 1 -0.86 -76.93 -5.87
CA MET A 1 -0.37 -76.13 -7.01
C MET A 1 -1.20 -74.86 -7.09
N ALA A 2 -0.81 -73.84 -6.34
CA ALA A 2 -1.30 -72.48 -6.49
C ALA A 2 -0.11 -71.57 -6.23
N ASN A 3 0.16 -70.74 -7.22
CA ASN A 3 1.38 -69.99 -7.47
C ASN A 3 1.45 -68.79 -6.52
N GLU A 4 2.57 -68.61 -5.83
CA GLU A 4 2.85 -67.43 -5.02
C GLU A 4 3.00 -66.22 -5.97
N SER A 5 2.03 -65.32 -5.93
CA SER A 5 2.08 -64.06 -6.67
C SER A 5 3.06 -63.10 -5.98
N GLU A 6 4.23 -62.92 -6.58
CA GLU A 6 5.23 -61.92 -6.19
C GLU A 6 4.62 -60.51 -6.20
N VAL A 7 4.53 -59.91 -5.02
CA VAL A 7 4.20 -58.50 -4.83
C VAL A 7 5.46 -57.69 -5.20
N PRO A 8 5.39 -56.76 -6.17
CA PRO A 8 6.56 -55.99 -6.55
C PRO A 8 7.00 -55.02 -5.44
N PRO A 9 8.31 -54.71 -5.32
CA PRO A 9 8.84 -53.81 -4.30
C PRO A 9 8.28 -52.39 -4.44
N SER A 10 7.85 -51.81 -3.32
CA SER A 10 7.26 -50.46 -3.21
C SER A 10 8.25 -49.30 -3.39
N ASP A 11 9.42 -49.57 -3.95
CA ASP A 11 10.59 -48.68 -3.90
C ASP A 11 10.59 -47.63 -5.04
N TRP A 12 9.54 -47.62 -5.86
CA TRP A 12 9.37 -46.73 -7.02
C TRP A 12 8.40 -45.57 -6.77
N LEU A 13 7.87 -45.40 -5.55
CA LEU A 13 7.17 -44.15 -5.25
C LEU A 13 8.21 -43.07 -4.97
N PRO A 14 8.43 -42.08 -5.88
CA PRO A 14 9.19 -40.90 -5.53
C PRO A 14 8.56 -40.29 -4.28
N ASP A 15 9.37 -40.03 -3.26
CA ASP A 15 8.95 -39.39 -2.03
C ASP A 15 8.10 -38.16 -2.36
N ALA A 16 6.77 -38.28 -2.21
CA ALA A 16 5.83 -37.16 -2.34
C ALA A 16 6.02 -36.10 -1.24
N ARG A 17 7.09 -36.24 -0.45
CA ARG A 17 7.58 -35.33 0.58
C ARG A 17 8.74 -34.45 0.11
N ALA A 18 8.87 -34.22 -1.20
CA ALA A 18 9.69 -33.12 -1.68
C ALA A 18 9.18 -31.81 -1.04
N PRO A 19 9.98 -31.10 -0.23
CA PRO A 19 9.56 -29.88 0.45
C PRO A 19 9.36 -28.78 -0.60
N ARG A 20 8.13 -28.63 -1.08
CA ARG A 20 7.74 -27.65 -2.11
C ARG A 20 7.64 -26.21 -1.56
N GLY A 21 8.42 -25.86 -0.52
CA GLY A 21 8.22 -24.63 0.25
C GLY A 21 9.48 -23.92 0.74
N GLY A 22 10.66 -24.15 0.13
CA GLY A 22 11.93 -23.69 0.70
C GLY A 22 12.64 -22.49 0.04
N SER A 23 12.43 -22.18 -1.24
CA SER A 23 13.40 -21.30 -1.92
C SER A 23 13.20 -19.80 -1.70
N ALA A 24 11.98 -19.30 -1.50
CA ALA A 24 11.78 -17.87 -1.28
C ALA A 24 12.20 -17.40 0.12
N SER A 25 12.14 -18.27 1.13
CA SER A 25 12.46 -17.89 2.52
C SER A 25 13.95 -17.99 2.86
N GLU A 26 14.71 -18.82 2.15
CA GLU A 26 16.14 -19.03 2.44
C GLU A 26 17.01 -17.94 1.81
N GLU A 27 16.74 -17.52 0.57
CA GLU A 27 17.42 -16.37 -0.06
C GLU A 27 17.11 -15.04 0.64
N GLN A 28 15.94 -14.94 1.29
CA GLN A 28 15.58 -13.78 2.09
C GLN A 28 16.39 -13.69 3.40
N ARG A 29 17.01 -14.79 3.87
CA ARG A 29 17.73 -14.87 5.15
C ARG A 29 19.13 -14.24 5.11
N ASP A 30 19.78 -14.22 3.95
CA ASP A 30 21.14 -13.69 3.77
C ASP A 30 21.21 -12.22 3.35
N GLN A 31 20.06 -11.59 3.05
CA GLN A 31 20.09 -10.18 2.69
C GLN A 31 20.40 -9.30 3.91
N PRO A 32 21.41 -8.42 3.80
CA PRO A 32 21.81 -7.60 4.93
C PRO A 32 20.70 -6.60 5.30
N PRO A 33 20.57 -6.25 6.59
CA PRO A 33 19.42 -5.50 7.12
C PRO A 33 19.19 -4.15 6.42
N TYR A 34 20.24 -3.54 5.86
CA TYR A 34 20.12 -2.28 5.13
C TYR A 34 19.34 -2.40 3.81
N VAL A 35 19.38 -3.54 3.12
CA VAL A 35 18.67 -3.71 1.84
C VAL A 35 17.16 -3.68 2.07
N ARG A 36 16.68 -4.36 3.11
CA ARG A 36 15.25 -4.38 3.46
C ARG A 36 14.74 -2.98 3.80
N ILE A 37 15.53 -2.22 4.54
CA ILE A 37 15.24 -0.82 4.87
C ILE A 37 15.16 -0.01 3.57
N LEU A 38 16.17 -0.08 2.70
CA LEU A 38 16.17 0.65 1.42
C LEU A 38 14.97 0.30 0.54
N VAL A 39 14.59 -0.97 0.47
CA VAL A 39 13.39 -1.41 -0.29
C VAL A 39 12.13 -0.79 0.28
N VAL A 40 11.93 -0.81 1.60
CA VAL A 40 10.77 -0.18 2.24
C VAL A 40 10.71 1.32 1.94
N TYR A 41 11.83 2.03 2.08
CA TYR A 41 11.88 3.47 1.78
C TYR A 41 11.61 3.76 0.31
N GLY A 42 12.22 2.99 -0.61
CA GLY A 42 11.99 3.11 -2.04
C GLY A 42 10.52 2.86 -2.42
N SER A 43 9.88 1.87 -1.81
CA SER A 43 8.45 1.58 -2.00
C SER A 43 7.55 2.74 -1.56
N VAL A 44 7.88 3.43 -0.46
CA VAL A 44 7.11 4.59 0.00
C VAL A 44 7.20 5.75 -0.98
N LEU A 45 8.42 6.03 -1.46
CA LEU A 45 8.67 7.09 -2.44
C LEU A 45 7.94 6.81 -3.75
N ALA A 46 8.05 5.58 -4.26
CA ALA A 46 7.36 5.15 -5.47
C ALA A 46 5.82 5.20 -5.32
N THR A 47 5.31 4.86 -4.14
CA THR A 47 3.87 4.97 -3.84
C THR A 47 3.42 6.43 -3.84
N GLY A 48 4.15 7.33 -3.18
CA GLY A 48 3.84 8.77 -3.16
C GLY A 48 3.89 9.39 -4.56
N MET A 49 4.86 8.99 -5.36
CA MET A 49 5.03 9.43 -6.75
C MET A 49 3.88 8.93 -7.65
N GLY A 50 3.56 7.64 -7.59
CA GLY A 50 2.43 7.07 -8.35
C GLY A 50 1.08 7.66 -7.94
N LEU A 51 0.90 7.95 -6.64
CA LEU A 51 -0.27 8.65 -6.12
C LEU A 51 -0.39 10.08 -6.68
N ALA A 52 0.71 10.84 -6.69
CA ALA A 52 0.73 12.18 -7.25
C ALA A 52 0.41 12.19 -8.76
N TRP A 53 0.99 11.25 -9.52
CA TRP A 53 0.69 11.11 -10.93
C TRP A 53 -0.77 10.73 -11.20
N ALA A 54 -1.32 9.78 -10.44
CA ALA A 54 -2.73 9.42 -10.55
C ALA A 54 -3.63 10.61 -10.21
N PHE A 55 -3.29 11.38 -9.17
CA PHE A 55 -4.02 12.57 -8.76
C PHE A 55 -4.00 13.65 -9.85
N LEU A 56 -2.83 13.98 -10.39
CA LEU A 56 -2.67 15.04 -11.41
C LEU A 56 -3.27 14.63 -12.75
N ALA A 57 -3.08 13.39 -13.18
CA ALA A 57 -3.68 12.89 -14.42
C ALA A 57 -5.22 12.91 -14.35
N MET A 58 -5.81 12.56 -13.20
CA MET A 58 -7.26 12.67 -13.01
C MET A 58 -7.75 14.12 -13.11
N ARG A 59 -7.00 15.08 -12.54
CA ARG A 59 -7.34 16.51 -12.69
C ARG A 59 -7.29 16.96 -14.13
N ALA A 60 -6.28 16.50 -14.87
CA ALA A 60 -6.15 16.83 -16.29
C ALA A 60 -7.35 16.30 -17.09
N VAL A 61 -7.80 15.05 -16.84
CA VAL A 61 -8.97 14.47 -17.51
C VAL A 61 -10.28 15.15 -17.07
N ALA A 62 -10.43 15.43 -15.77
CA ALA A 62 -11.64 16.09 -15.26
C ALA A 62 -11.80 17.53 -15.79
N GLY A 63 -10.68 18.23 -16.05
CA GLY A 63 -10.70 19.55 -16.70
C GLY A 63 -11.25 19.56 -18.12
N VAL A 64 -11.26 18.41 -18.81
CA VAL A 64 -11.87 18.26 -20.15
C VAL A 64 -13.40 18.13 -20.05
N GLY A 65 -13.94 17.75 -18.89
CA GLY A 65 -15.39 17.62 -18.68
C GLY A 65 -16.03 16.40 -19.36
N GLY A 66 -15.26 15.34 -19.66
CA GLY A 66 -15.80 14.15 -20.33
C GLY A 66 -14.74 13.09 -20.62
N SER A 67 -15.03 12.18 -21.56
CA SER A 67 -14.05 11.21 -22.05
C SER A 67 -13.12 11.85 -23.06
N CYS A 68 -11.82 11.83 -22.78
CA CYS A 68 -10.79 12.16 -23.76
C CYS A 68 -10.17 10.85 -24.31
N GLY A 69 -9.76 10.86 -25.58
CA GLY A 69 -9.13 9.72 -26.24
C GLY A 69 -8.56 10.10 -27.59
N SER A 70 -7.61 9.33 -28.13
CA SER A 70 -6.95 9.63 -29.41
C SER A 70 -7.57 8.95 -30.63
N ASP A 71 -8.45 7.94 -30.48
CA ASP A 71 -8.82 7.07 -31.61
C ASP A 71 -10.32 6.71 -31.72
N GLY A 72 -10.80 6.74 -32.96
CA GLY A 72 -12.21 6.91 -33.37
C GLY A 72 -13.15 5.71 -33.27
N THR A 73 -13.10 4.93 -32.19
CA THR A 73 -14.14 3.91 -31.91
C THR A 73 -15.17 4.36 -30.87
N TYR A 74 -14.81 5.33 -30.03
CA TYR A 74 -15.74 6.06 -29.16
C TYR A 74 -15.71 7.53 -29.55
N VAL A 75 -16.84 8.22 -29.44
CA VAL A 75 -16.95 9.65 -29.75
C VAL A 75 -16.19 10.43 -28.69
N ALA A 76 -14.86 10.51 -28.85
CA ALA A 76 -13.99 11.30 -27.99
C ALA A 76 -14.38 12.77 -28.14
N ALA A 77 -14.74 13.41 -27.04
CA ALA A 77 -15.19 14.81 -27.06
C ALA A 77 -14.02 15.76 -27.35
N ALA A 78 -12.81 15.41 -26.91
CA ALA A 78 -11.59 16.18 -27.10
C ALA A 78 -10.33 15.28 -26.99
N PRO A 79 -9.21 15.68 -27.62
CA PRO A 79 -7.92 15.03 -27.37
C PRO A 79 -7.52 15.16 -25.89
N CYS A 80 -6.90 14.11 -25.33
CA CYS A 80 -6.44 14.16 -23.94
C CYS A 80 -5.27 15.14 -23.79
N PRO A 81 -5.24 15.92 -22.69
CA PRO A 81 -4.10 16.77 -22.38
C PRO A 81 -2.84 15.93 -22.14
N ASP A 82 -1.69 16.55 -22.43
CA ASP A 82 -0.38 15.97 -22.17
C ASP A 82 -0.21 15.63 -20.68
N GLY A 83 0.49 14.52 -20.41
CA GLY A 83 0.67 13.96 -19.06
C GLY A 83 -0.42 12.99 -18.59
N SER A 84 -1.59 12.92 -19.24
CA SER A 84 -2.64 11.94 -18.88
C SER A 84 -2.19 10.48 -18.98
N TRP A 85 -1.27 10.18 -19.91
CA TRP A 85 -0.68 8.85 -20.09
C TRP A 85 0.11 8.36 -18.86
N LEU A 86 0.57 9.27 -17.98
CA LEU A 86 1.30 8.91 -16.77
C LEU A 86 0.47 8.06 -15.81
N ILE A 87 -0.87 8.11 -15.89
CA ILE A 87 -1.73 7.24 -15.07
C ILE A 87 -1.53 5.75 -15.39
N ALA A 88 -1.24 5.41 -16.65
CA ALA A 88 -1.02 4.04 -17.10
C ALA A 88 0.24 3.42 -16.49
N ILE A 89 1.23 4.25 -16.11
CA ILE A 89 2.45 3.83 -15.43
C ILE A 89 2.33 4.02 -13.91
N GLY A 90 1.71 5.12 -13.47
CA GLY A 90 1.58 5.48 -12.07
C GLY A 90 0.81 4.44 -11.27
N ILE A 91 -0.30 3.93 -11.79
CA ILE A 91 -1.11 2.93 -11.08
C ILE A 91 -0.35 1.60 -10.89
N PRO A 92 0.22 0.95 -11.94
CA PRO A 92 1.01 -0.26 -11.75
C PRO A 92 2.22 -0.06 -10.84
N LEU A 93 2.96 1.05 -11.00
CA LEU A 93 4.10 1.39 -10.16
C LEU A 93 3.70 1.48 -8.69
N MET A 94 2.61 2.18 -8.40
CA MET A 94 2.07 2.33 -7.05
C MET A 94 1.62 0.98 -6.46
N LEU A 95 0.94 0.14 -7.25
CA LEU A 95 0.48 -1.18 -6.79
C LEU A 95 1.65 -2.11 -6.48
N ILE A 96 2.64 -2.20 -7.37
CA ILE A 96 3.84 -3.02 -7.17
C ILE A 96 4.60 -2.53 -5.94
N ALA A 97 4.85 -1.22 -5.84
CA ALA A 97 5.51 -0.62 -4.70
C ALA A 97 4.77 -0.91 -3.39
N MET A 98 3.43 -0.86 -3.38
CA MET A 98 2.62 -1.18 -2.21
C MET A 98 2.76 -2.64 -1.77
N PHE A 99 2.66 -3.60 -2.70
CA PHE A 99 2.75 -5.02 -2.35
C PHE A 99 4.15 -5.41 -1.89
N VAL A 100 5.19 -4.95 -2.60
CA VAL A 100 6.59 -5.19 -2.24
C VAL A 100 6.91 -4.52 -0.90
N GLY A 101 6.56 -3.24 -0.74
CA GLY A 101 6.80 -2.48 0.49
C GLY A 101 6.09 -3.06 1.70
N SER A 102 4.84 -3.53 1.54
CA SER A 102 4.11 -4.20 2.61
C SER A 102 4.72 -5.56 2.98
N GLY A 103 5.10 -6.36 1.97
CA GLY A 103 5.74 -7.66 2.19
C GLY A 103 7.06 -7.54 2.95
N VAL A 104 7.94 -6.62 2.52
CA VAL A 104 9.23 -6.39 3.19
C VAL A 104 9.03 -5.69 4.54
N GLY A 105 8.10 -4.73 4.64
CA GLY A 105 7.77 -4.02 5.87
C GLY A 105 7.34 -4.95 7.01
N MET A 106 6.49 -5.94 6.71
CA MET A 106 6.07 -6.94 7.71
C MET A 106 7.26 -7.75 8.24
N SER A 107 8.28 -8.02 7.42
CA SER A 107 9.47 -8.78 7.83
C SER A 107 10.36 -8.04 8.83
N ILE A 108 10.26 -6.70 8.90
CA ILE A 108 11.02 -5.84 9.82
C ILE A 108 10.16 -5.28 10.96
N GLY A 109 8.91 -5.75 11.10
CA GLY A 109 7.97 -5.26 12.10
C GLY A 109 7.44 -3.85 11.84
N ALA A 110 7.61 -3.33 10.62
CA ALA A 110 7.02 -2.06 10.21
C ALA A 110 5.51 -2.25 9.89
N PRO A 111 4.67 -1.22 10.11
CA PRO A 111 3.26 -1.29 9.77
C PRO A 111 3.07 -1.47 8.26
N ALA A 112 2.06 -2.26 7.88
CA ALA A 112 1.76 -2.51 6.47
C ALA A 112 1.39 -1.21 5.74
N LEU A 113 2.06 -0.94 4.61
CA LEU A 113 1.81 0.23 3.77
C LEU A 113 0.44 0.22 3.09
N LEU A 114 -0.20 -0.94 3.02
CA LEU A 114 -1.50 -1.13 2.37
C LEU A 114 -2.58 -0.19 2.92
N LEU A 115 -2.69 -0.07 4.24
CA LEU A 115 -3.71 0.77 4.90
C LEU A 115 -3.54 2.27 4.61
N PRO A 116 -2.37 2.89 4.83
CA PRO A 116 -2.19 4.30 4.52
C PRO A 116 -2.31 4.59 3.03
N MET A 117 -1.80 3.71 2.16
CA MET A 117 -1.95 3.88 0.71
C MET A 117 -3.43 3.85 0.30
N TRP A 118 -4.21 2.88 0.80
CA TRP A 118 -5.64 2.79 0.52
C TRP A 118 -6.39 4.06 0.95
N GLY A 119 -6.17 4.51 2.19
CA GLY A 119 -6.81 5.71 2.72
C GLY A 119 -6.44 6.98 1.95
N LEU A 120 -5.17 7.10 1.54
CA LEU A 120 -4.67 8.24 0.77
C LEU A 120 -5.16 8.22 -0.67
N LEU A 121 -5.12 7.07 -1.36
CA LEU A 121 -5.58 6.92 -2.73
C LEU A 121 -7.05 7.28 -2.89
N PHE A 122 -7.90 6.65 -2.08
CA PHE A 122 -9.34 6.91 -2.15
C PHE A 122 -9.71 8.29 -1.59
N GLY A 123 -9.02 8.75 -0.54
CA GLY A 123 -9.22 10.09 -0.01
C GLY A 123 -8.85 11.18 -1.02
N SER A 124 -7.71 11.06 -1.69
CA SER A 124 -7.24 12.04 -2.67
C SER A 124 -8.08 12.04 -3.95
N LEU A 125 -8.47 10.86 -4.44
CA LEU A 125 -9.39 10.75 -5.58
C LEU A 125 -10.76 11.31 -5.22
N GLY A 126 -11.31 10.95 -4.06
CA GLY A 126 -12.59 11.47 -3.58
C GLY A 126 -12.59 13.00 -3.46
N TRP A 127 -11.47 13.58 -2.99
CA TRP A 127 -11.29 15.03 -2.94
C TRP A 127 -11.32 15.67 -4.33
N ASN A 128 -10.60 15.11 -5.31
CA ASN A 128 -10.64 15.59 -6.70
C ASN A 128 -12.08 15.61 -7.23
N PHE A 129 -12.81 14.51 -7.09
CA PHE A 129 -14.18 14.42 -7.58
C PHE A 129 -15.12 15.44 -6.92
N LEU A 130 -14.99 15.66 -5.61
CA LEU A 130 -15.80 16.69 -4.92
C LEU A 130 -15.46 18.10 -5.43
N GLU A 131 -14.18 18.40 -5.61
CA GLU A 131 -13.74 19.71 -6.10
C GLU A 131 -14.31 20.04 -7.49
N PHE A 132 -14.19 19.11 -8.45
CA PHE A 132 -14.79 19.29 -9.78
C PHE A 132 -16.32 19.29 -9.74
N GLY A 133 -16.92 18.45 -8.90
CA GLY A 133 -18.38 18.35 -8.77
C GLY A 133 -19.05 19.63 -8.25
N PHE A 134 -18.36 20.38 -7.37
CA PHE A 134 -18.84 21.69 -6.89
C PHE A 134 -18.52 22.86 -7.84
N GLY A 135 -18.00 22.59 -9.03
CA GLY A 135 -17.72 23.60 -10.04
C GLY A 135 -16.43 24.39 -9.79
N VAL A 136 -15.52 23.88 -8.95
CA VAL A 136 -14.16 24.43 -8.80
C VAL A 136 -13.34 23.92 -9.99
N GLY A 137 -13.60 24.46 -11.19
CA GLY A 137 -12.87 24.13 -12.42
C GLY A 137 -13.70 24.20 -13.71
N ALA A 138 -14.99 23.86 -13.62
CA ALA A 138 -15.99 24.06 -14.67
C ALA A 138 -17.15 24.80 -13.99
N ASN A 139 -17.63 25.93 -14.54
CA ASN A 139 -18.57 26.83 -13.84
C ASN A 139 -19.99 26.25 -13.58
N GLU A 140 -20.13 24.92 -13.54
CA GLU A 140 -21.37 24.17 -13.39
C GLU A 140 -21.21 23.06 -12.35
N VAL A 141 -22.30 22.77 -11.62
CA VAL A 141 -22.34 21.71 -10.61
C VAL A 141 -22.63 20.38 -11.30
N ASP A 142 -21.73 19.41 -11.16
CA ASP A 142 -21.90 18.05 -11.68
C ASP A 142 -22.18 17.07 -10.54
N VAL A 143 -23.43 16.59 -10.49
CA VAL A 143 -23.91 15.64 -9.47
C VAL A 143 -23.19 14.30 -9.56
N GLY A 144 -22.79 13.85 -10.75
CA GLY A 144 -22.08 12.59 -10.95
C GLY A 144 -20.71 12.60 -10.28
N PHE A 145 -19.96 13.69 -10.44
CA PHE A 145 -18.69 13.90 -9.75
C PHE A 145 -18.89 13.93 -8.22
N ILE A 146 -19.92 14.61 -7.71
CA ILE A 146 -20.21 14.65 -6.27
C ILE A 146 -20.49 13.24 -5.72
N VAL A 147 -21.33 12.45 -6.39
CA VAL A 147 -21.68 11.08 -5.95
C VAL A 147 -20.44 10.18 -5.94
N CYS A 148 -19.62 10.23 -6.99
CA CYS A 148 -18.35 9.50 -7.04
C CYS A 148 -17.40 9.93 -5.91
N GLY A 149 -17.29 11.24 -5.65
CA GLY A 149 -16.44 11.78 -4.58
C GLY A 149 -16.84 11.25 -3.20
N VAL A 150 -18.14 11.27 -2.89
CA VAL A 150 -18.67 10.72 -1.62
C VAL A 150 -18.43 9.22 -1.51
N LEU A 151 -18.63 8.46 -2.60
CA LEU A 151 -18.39 7.01 -2.62
C LEU A 151 -16.92 6.68 -2.31
N PHE A 152 -15.98 7.41 -2.92
CA PHE A 152 -14.56 7.20 -2.65
C PHE A 152 -14.17 7.57 -1.22
N TRP A 153 -14.73 8.64 -0.65
CA TRP A 153 -14.55 8.96 0.77
C TRP A 153 -15.11 7.87 1.68
N ALA A 154 -16.27 7.30 1.35
CA ALA A 154 -16.83 6.17 2.08
C ALA A 154 -15.92 4.94 2.03
N MET A 155 -15.27 4.67 0.88
CA MET A 155 -14.29 3.59 0.74
C MET A 155 -12.95 3.89 1.46
N ALA A 156 -12.59 5.16 1.63
CA ALA A 156 -11.40 5.56 2.38
C ALA A 156 -11.60 5.43 3.89
N LEU A 157 -12.82 5.64 4.38
CA LEU A 157 -13.14 5.73 5.81
C LEU A 157 -12.70 4.51 6.65
N PRO A 158 -12.86 3.24 6.22
CA PRO A 158 -12.36 2.08 6.95
C PRO A 158 -10.85 2.12 7.18
N ALA A 159 -10.08 2.60 6.20
CA ALA A 159 -8.63 2.72 6.32
C ALA A 159 -8.24 3.81 7.32
N TRP A 160 -8.87 5.00 7.22
CA TRP A 160 -8.67 6.09 8.19
C TRP A 160 -9.04 5.67 9.61
N TRP A 161 -10.15 4.96 9.78
CA TRP A 161 -10.57 4.42 11.07
C TRP A 161 -9.55 3.41 11.62
N ALA A 162 -9.11 2.44 10.80
CA ALA A 162 -8.12 1.46 11.20
C ALA A 162 -6.79 2.11 11.62
N MET A 163 -6.34 3.12 10.87
CA MET A 163 -5.15 3.90 11.21
C MET A 163 -5.33 4.67 12.53
N ALA A 164 -6.48 5.32 12.73
CA ALA A 164 -6.79 6.05 13.97
C ALA A 164 -6.81 5.12 15.19
N VAL A 165 -7.40 3.93 15.06
CA VAL A 165 -7.42 2.91 16.12
C VAL A 165 -6.01 2.37 16.41
N ALA A 166 -5.21 2.09 15.37
CA ALA A 166 -3.83 1.64 15.52
C ALA A 166 -2.98 2.68 16.22
N LEU A 167 -3.09 3.96 15.82
CA LEU A 167 -2.39 5.07 16.44
C LEU A 167 -2.81 5.23 17.91
N LYS A 168 -4.11 5.18 18.21
CA LYS A 168 -4.62 5.29 19.59
C LYS A 168 -4.10 4.16 20.49
N LYS A 169 -4.01 2.93 19.98
CA LYS A 169 -3.43 1.79 20.72
C LYS A 169 -1.95 2.01 21.02
N ASN A 170 -1.18 2.45 20.02
CA ASN A 170 0.25 2.73 20.18
C ASN A 170 0.51 3.88 21.16
N VAL A 171 -0.27 4.97 21.07
CA VAL A 171 -0.18 6.10 22.00
C VAL A 171 -0.55 5.68 23.43
N ARG A 172 -1.63 4.91 23.61
CA ARG A 172 -2.05 4.43 24.93
C ARG A 172 -1.02 3.50 25.56
N GLN A 173 -0.37 2.67 24.75
CA GLN A 173 0.74 1.81 25.18
C GLN A 173 1.96 2.65 25.61
N LYS A 174 2.30 3.70 24.85
CA LYS A 174 3.39 4.62 25.21
C LYS A 174 3.14 5.41 26.49
N LEU A 175 1.90 5.82 26.74
CA LEU A 175 1.54 6.58 27.94
C LEU A 175 1.45 5.71 29.21
N GLY A 176 1.71 4.40 29.13
CA GLY A 176 1.59 3.49 30.29
C GLY A 176 0.16 3.35 30.81
N LEU A 177 -0.85 3.85 30.07
CA LEU A 177 -2.27 3.84 30.46
C LEU A 177 -2.97 2.51 30.14
N GLN A 178 -2.21 1.46 29.78
CA GLN A 178 -2.80 0.13 29.70
C GLN A 178 -3.14 -0.31 31.12
N LYS A 179 -4.46 -0.45 31.36
CA LYS A 179 -4.97 -1.17 32.53
C LYS A 179 -4.16 -2.48 32.62
N PRO A 180 -3.54 -2.80 33.77
CA PRO A 180 -2.88 -4.08 33.95
C PRO A 180 -3.95 -5.16 33.80
N GLU A 181 -4.12 -5.64 32.57
CA GLU A 181 -4.92 -6.82 32.29
C GLU A 181 -4.28 -7.92 33.10
N LYS A 182 -5.08 -8.70 33.84
CA LYS A 182 -4.64 -9.73 34.78
C LYS A 182 -4.00 -10.93 34.05
N VAL A 183 -3.26 -10.69 32.99
CA VAL A 183 -2.44 -11.64 32.24
C VAL A 183 -1.24 -11.96 33.11
N SER A 184 -1.49 -12.89 34.02
CA SER A 184 -0.59 -13.90 34.57
C SER A 184 0.88 -13.48 34.65
N LYS A 185 1.37 -13.31 35.88
CA LYS A 185 2.79 -13.13 36.24
C LYS A 185 3.75 -14.09 35.50
N LYS A 186 3.24 -15.21 34.97
CA LYS A 186 3.96 -16.17 34.13
C LYS A 186 4.36 -15.58 32.75
N VAL A 187 3.45 -14.90 32.05
CA VAL A 187 3.72 -14.26 30.74
C VAL A 187 4.61 -13.02 30.91
N ALA A 188 4.48 -12.29 32.01
CA ALA A 188 5.36 -11.16 32.34
C ALA A 188 6.82 -11.62 32.55
N LYS A 189 7.02 -12.79 33.17
CA LYS A 189 8.36 -13.36 33.39
C LYS A 189 8.98 -13.89 32.09
N GLU A 190 8.19 -14.52 31.23
CA GLU A 190 8.63 -15.00 29.91
C GLU A 190 8.89 -13.85 28.92
N ARG A 191 8.05 -12.80 28.93
CA ARG A 191 8.29 -11.59 28.13
C ARG A 191 9.51 -10.81 28.62
N ALA A 192 9.75 -10.71 29.93
CA ALA A 192 10.94 -10.03 30.46
C ALA A 192 12.27 -10.68 30.02
N ALA A 193 12.28 -11.99 29.74
CA ALA A 193 13.44 -12.68 29.18
C ALA A 193 13.62 -12.43 27.67
N MET A 194 12.52 -12.23 26.93
CA MET A 194 12.54 -11.92 25.49
C MET A 194 12.78 -10.44 25.16
N TRP A 195 12.68 -9.52 26.14
CA TRP A 195 12.61 -8.07 25.90
C TRP A 195 13.91 -7.28 26.14
N LYS A 196 15.07 -7.90 25.99
CA LYS A 196 16.36 -7.20 26.10
C LYS A 196 16.83 -6.49 24.82
N GLY A 197 16.04 -6.45 23.73
CA GLY A 197 16.50 -5.87 22.46
C GLY A 197 15.49 -5.13 21.57
N GLY A 198 14.21 -5.03 21.93
CA GLY A 198 13.19 -4.42 21.06
C GLY A 198 12.73 -3.05 21.54
N SER A 199 13.47 -1.98 21.20
CA SER A 199 13.08 -0.61 21.56
C SER A 199 11.76 -0.19 20.90
N LEU A 200 10.78 0.11 21.75
CA LEU A 200 9.43 0.60 21.41
C LEU A 200 9.41 2.04 20.88
N GLU A 201 10.55 2.74 20.88
CA GLU A 201 10.69 4.08 20.29
C GLU A 201 10.52 4.07 18.77
N GLY A 202 10.79 2.95 18.09
CA GLY A 202 10.78 2.87 16.63
C GLY A 202 9.44 3.20 15.98
N SER A 203 8.29 2.83 16.58
CA SER A 203 6.99 2.87 15.88
C SER A 203 6.55 4.29 15.47
N LEU A 204 6.72 5.31 16.32
CA LEU A 204 6.32 6.68 16.00
C LEU A 204 7.31 7.32 14.99
N TRP A 205 8.59 6.99 15.13
CA TRP A 205 9.65 7.42 14.23
C TRP A 205 9.40 6.91 12.80
N TRP A 206 8.96 5.65 12.66
CA TRP A 206 8.55 5.09 11.37
C TRP A 206 7.39 5.85 10.71
N TRP A 207 6.36 6.24 11.47
CA TRP A 207 5.25 7.03 10.93
C TRP A 207 5.71 8.41 10.43
N LEU A 208 6.56 9.10 11.17
CA LEU A 208 7.11 10.40 10.75
C LEU A 208 7.93 10.26 9.47
N ILE A 209 8.84 9.29 9.42
CA ILE A 209 9.62 8.98 8.22
C ILE A 209 8.69 8.71 7.03
N TYR A 210 7.69 7.83 7.20
CA TYR A 210 6.77 7.51 6.12
C TYR A 210 6.03 8.74 5.60
N THR A 211 5.61 9.64 6.49
CA THR A 211 4.90 10.86 6.09
C THR A 211 5.81 11.79 5.31
N VAL A 212 7.05 12.00 5.77
CA VAL A 212 8.05 12.84 5.09
C VAL A 212 8.44 12.27 3.73
N LEU A 213 8.70 10.96 3.65
CA LEU A 213 9.03 10.30 2.38
C LEU A 213 7.87 10.33 1.41
N LEU A 214 6.65 10.06 1.88
CA LEU A 214 5.48 10.08 1.00
C LEU A 214 5.23 11.49 0.46
N ALA A 215 5.38 12.52 1.29
CA ALA A 215 5.35 13.92 0.84
C ALA A 215 6.48 14.23 -0.14
N GLY A 216 7.71 13.79 0.13
CA GLY A 216 8.86 13.99 -0.76
C GLY A 216 8.67 13.31 -2.12
N GLY A 217 8.19 12.07 -2.14
CA GLY A 217 7.85 11.32 -3.36
C GLY A 217 6.71 11.98 -4.14
N ALA A 218 5.70 12.51 -3.44
CA ALA A 218 4.61 13.24 -4.08
C ALA A 218 5.08 14.55 -4.72
N LEU A 219 5.93 15.33 -4.03
CA LEU A 219 6.52 16.57 -4.56
C LEU A 219 7.42 16.30 -5.77
N PHE A 220 8.26 15.26 -5.70
CA PHE A 220 9.10 14.85 -6.81
C PHE A 220 8.28 14.35 -8.01
N GLY A 221 7.24 13.56 -7.75
CA GLY A 221 6.29 13.11 -8.77
C GLY A 221 5.57 14.28 -9.43
N ALA A 222 5.12 15.28 -8.66
CA ALA A 222 4.52 16.50 -9.18
C ALA A 222 5.50 17.31 -10.05
N ALA A 223 6.77 17.40 -9.66
CA ALA A 223 7.80 18.06 -10.46
C ALA A 223 8.04 17.34 -11.81
N ILE A 224 8.07 15.99 -11.82
CA ILE A 224 8.18 15.22 -13.06
C ILE A 224 6.93 15.39 -13.92
N TYR A 225 5.74 15.36 -13.32
CA TYR A 225 4.49 15.58 -14.04
C TYR A 225 4.50 16.96 -14.71
N ALA A 226 4.90 18.01 -13.98
CA ALA A 226 5.00 19.37 -14.51
C ALA A 226 6.05 19.52 -15.62
N ALA A 227 7.07 18.66 -15.66
CA ALA A 227 8.04 18.62 -16.75
C ALA A 227 7.54 17.82 -17.98
N ALA A 228 6.49 17.02 -17.82
CA ALA A 228 5.92 16.15 -18.85
C ALA A 228 4.56 16.63 -19.40
N ALA A 229 3.98 17.67 -18.79
CA ALA A 229 2.74 18.34 -19.19
C ALA A 229 3.06 19.71 -19.78
#